data_AF-A0A1I4W233-F1
#
_entry.id   AF-A0A1I4W233-F1
#
_cell.length_a   1.000
_cell.length_b   1.000
_cell.length_c   1.000
_cell.angle_alpha   90.00
_cell.angle_beta   90.00
_cell.angle_gamma   90.00
#
_symmetry.space_group_name_H-M   'P 1'
#
loop_
_entity.id
_entity.type
_entity.pdbx_description
1 polymer ?
#
loop_
_entity_poly.entity_id
_entity_poly.type
_entity_poly.pdbx_seq_one_letter_code
_entity_poly.pdbx_strand_id
1 'polypeptide(L)'
;MGTYNDQYKEYDAQGYDQKGYDRPGYDEEGYDRPGYDREGYDRPGYDRPGYDREGYDRPGYDRPGYDREGYDREGHDRQGEYKHVDANPGDSCRGEEGADDFHFHDYGHWTIDNYNGQEGDMLDFTEWGLTREEIASQITNVSIEADTFIINFGNDVSITVIGQAPTWDNVITVEG
;
A
#
# COMPACT_ATOMS: atom_id res chain seq x y z
N MET A 1 -16.91 49.68 26.54
CA MET A 1 -16.07 50.01 25.38
C MET A 1 -14.64 49.68 25.78
N GLY A 2 -14.16 48.49 25.44
CA GLY A 2 -12.83 48.01 25.83
C GLY A 2 -11.84 48.24 24.69
N THR A 3 -10.80 49.04 24.94
CA THR A 3 -9.70 49.27 24.01
C THR A 3 -8.61 48.22 24.26
N TYR A 4 -8.33 47.41 23.24
CA TYR A 4 -7.26 46.42 23.20
C TYR A 4 -5.89 47.09 23.27
N ASN A 5 -4.98 46.56 24.08
CA ASN A 5 -3.64 47.09 24.29
C ASN A 5 -2.64 46.03 23.79
N ASP A 6 -2.29 46.11 22.51
CA ASP A 6 -1.26 45.24 21.90
C ASP A 6 0.14 45.71 22.32
N GLN A 7 0.90 44.79 22.92
CA GLN A 7 2.31 44.96 23.27
C GLN A 7 3.16 45.26 22.02
N TYR A 8 3.80 46.43 21.97
CA TYR A 8 4.79 46.77 20.95
C TYR A 8 6.03 45.89 21.10
N LYS A 9 6.26 44.99 20.13
CA LYS A 9 7.56 44.33 19.90
C LYS A 9 8.51 45.36 19.27
N GLU A 10 9.70 45.54 19.85
CA GLU A 10 10.75 46.40 19.29
C GLU A 10 11.44 45.66 18.12
N TYR A 11 11.51 46.33 16.96
CA TYR A 11 12.20 45.86 15.74
C TYR A 11 13.39 46.78 15.47
N ASP A 12 14.49 46.25 14.94
CA ASP A 12 15.69 46.99 14.59
C ASP A 12 15.53 47.88 13.35
N ALA A 13 16.59 48.60 12.96
CA ALA A 13 16.57 49.50 11.80
C ALA A 13 16.37 48.77 10.45
N GLN A 14 16.55 47.44 10.42
CA GLN A 14 16.31 46.60 9.25
C GLN A 14 14.91 45.94 9.29
N GLY A 15 14.18 46.08 10.40
CA GLY A 15 12.80 45.63 10.55
C GLY A 15 12.64 44.30 11.26
N TYR A 16 13.69 43.75 11.89
CA TYR A 16 13.69 42.45 12.57
C TYR A 16 13.66 42.58 14.10
N ASP A 17 12.99 41.66 14.81
CA ASP A 17 12.95 41.60 16.27
C ASP A 17 14.29 41.11 16.84
N GLN A 18 14.44 41.10 18.18
CA GLN A 18 15.67 40.61 18.83
C GLN A 18 16.05 39.15 18.50
N LYS A 19 15.15 38.40 17.85
CA LYS A 19 15.37 37.02 17.41
C LYS A 19 15.58 36.91 15.90
N GLY A 20 15.67 38.04 15.20
CA GLY A 20 15.92 38.08 13.77
C GLY A 20 14.67 37.91 12.91
N TYR A 21 13.46 38.12 13.44
CA TYR A 21 12.21 37.97 12.68
C TYR A 21 11.54 39.30 12.37
N ASP A 22 11.10 39.49 11.14
CA ASP A 22 10.45 40.70 10.69
C ASP A 22 9.02 40.85 11.22
N ARG A 23 8.37 41.97 10.89
CA ARG A 23 7.01 42.27 11.35
C ARG A 23 5.96 41.22 10.94
N PRO A 24 5.98 40.66 9.71
CA PRO A 24 5.15 39.51 9.36
C PRO A 24 5.61 38.17 10.00
N GLY A 25 6.80 38.10 10.59
CA GLY A 25 7.25 36.99 11.43
C GLY A 25 8.26 36.06 10.77
N TYR A 26 8.93 36.50 9.71
CA TYR A 26 9.92 35.76 8.92
C TYR A 26 11.34 36.20 9.25
N ASP A 27 12.30 35.28 9.26
CA ASP A 27 13.73 35.62 9.37
C ASP A 27 14.31 36.12 8.04
N GLU A 28 15.57 36.57 8.07
CA GLU A 28 16.29 37.07 6.89
C GLU A 28 16.38 36.03 5.76
N GLU A 29 16.28 34.74 6.08
CA GLU A 29 16.30 33.61 5.16
C GLU A 29 14.89 33.23 4.65
N GLY A 30 13.84 33.88 5.16
CA GLY A 30 12.45 33.71 4.72
C GLY A 30 11.64 32.66 5.51
N TYR A 31 12.15 32.20 6.66
CA TYR A 31 11.45 31.24 7.52
C TYR A 31 10.61 31.91 8.58
N ASP A 32 9.36 31.47 8.74
CA ASP A 32 8.55 31.90 9.86
C ASP A 32 8.92 31.18 11.18
N ARG A 33 8.37 31.72 12.27
CA ARG A 33 8.58 31.24 13.62
C ARG A 33 7.38 30.40 14.06
N PRO A 34 7.47 29.08 14.28
CA PRO A 34 8.34 28.06 13.70
C PRO A 34 7.68 27.33 12.50
N GLY A 35 8.39 27.27 11.37
CA GLY A 35 8.37 26.10 10.48
C GLY A 35 7.91 26.27 9.02
N TYR A 36 7.60 27.47 8.55
CA TYR A 36 7.05 27.67 7.20
C TYR A 36 7.92 28.61 6.36
N ASP A 37 8.25 28.19 5.14
CA ASP A 37 8.77 29.08 4.10
C ASP A 37 7.62 29.86 3.45
N ARG A 38 7.97 30.94 2.75
CA ARG A 38 7.02 31.81 2.04
C ARG A 38 6.38 31.15 0.81
N GLU A 39 6.85 29.97 0.40
CA GLU A 39 6.46 29.31 -0.85
C GLU A 39 5.62 28.03 -0.66
N GLY A 40 5.23 27.70 0.58
CA GLY A 40 4.07 26.86 0.85
C GLY A 40 4.33 25.35 0.79
N TYR A 41 5.44 24.89 1.36
CA TYR A 41 5.62 23.46 1.65
C TYR A 41 5.58 23.18 3.15
N ASP A 42 4.41 22.72 3.59
CA ASP A 42 4.22 22.11 4.90
C ASP A 42 5.27 21.01 5.13
N ARG A 43 5.97 21.04 6.27
CA ARG A 43 6.77 19.92 6.74
C ARG A 43 6.10 19.22 7.92
N PRO A 44 5.32 18.15 7.68
CA PRO A 44 5.09 17.13 8.68
C PRO A 44 5.36 15.74 8.09
N GLY A 45 6.45 15.09 8.51
CA GLY A 45 6.58 13.63 8.34
C GLY A 45 7.98 13.09 8.05
N TYR A 46 8.86 13.86 7.42
CA TYR A 46 10.16 13.33 6.97
C TYR A 46 11.28 13.51 8.01
N ASP A 47 11.54 12.50 8.84
CA ASP A 47 12.70 12.46 9.74
C ASP A 47 13.87 11.65 9.11
N ARG A 48 14.99 12.34 8.80
CA ARG A 48 16.22 11.83 8.16
C ARG A 48 16.03 11.13 6.79
N PRO A 49 17.06 11.16 5.94
CA PRO A 49 16.92 11.69 4.57
C PRO A 49 15.79 11.00 3.77
N GLY A 50 14.61 11.62 3.75
CA GLY A 50 13.53 11.25 2.83
C GLY A 50 12.58 10.13 3.26
N TYR A 51 12.65 9.63 4.50
CA TYR A 51 11.70 8.63 5.02
C TYR A 51 10.66 9.26 5.96
N ASP A 52 9.41 8.79 5.87
CA ASP A 52 8.32 9.18 6.74
C ASP A 52 8.49 8.62 8.17
N ARG A 53 7.54 8.93 9.06
CA ARG A 53 7.55 8.45 10.45
C ARG A 53 7.41 6.92 10.58
N GLU A 54 6.85 6.28 9.56
CA GLU A 54 6.68 4.83 9.48
C GLU A 54 7.93 4.15 8.88
N GLY A 55 8.88 4.93 8.38
CA GLY A 55 10.16 4.46 7.84
C GLY A 55 10.14 4.21 6.34
N TYR A 56 9.18 4.77 5.60
CA TYR A 56 9.01 4.60 4.15
C TYR A 56 9.40 5.86 3.37
N ASP A 57 10.07 5.68 2.23
CA ASP A 57 10.43 6.77 1.33
C ASP A 57 9.21 7.31 0.57
N ARG A 58 9.41 8.37 -0.22
CA ARG A 58 8.33 8.97 -1.02
C ARG A 58 7.69 7.98 -2.02
N PRO A 59 8.45 7.09 -2.67
CA PRO A 59 7.91 5.95 -3.41
C PRO A 59 7.20 4.87 -2.58
N GLY A 60 7.27 4.90 -1.25
CA GLY A 60 6.57 3.96 -0.38
C GLY A 60 7.38 2.74 0.05
N TYR A 61 8.71 2.77 -0.07
CA TYR A 61 9.60 1.66 0.29
C TYR A 61 10.38 1.95 1.57
N ASP A 62 10.51 0.93 2.41
CA ASP A 62 11.33 0.96 3.61
C ASP A 62 12.83 1.05 3.27
N ARG A 63 13.64 1.24 4.30
CA ARG A 63 15.09 1.40 4.12
C ARG A 63 15.79 0.17 3.49
N PRO A 64 15.39 -1.07 3.81
CA PRO A 64 15.81 -2.25 3.06
C PRO A 64 15.31 -2.33 1.61
N GLY A 65 14.25 -1.60 1.25
CA GLY A 65 13.76 -1.49 -0.13
C GLY A 65 12.45 -2.25 -0.39
N TYR A 66 11.68 -2.56 0.66
CA TYR A 66 10.39 -3.25 0.57
C TYR A 66 9.23 -2.29 0.81
N ASP A 67 8.13 -2.47 0.11
CA ASP A 67 6.91 -1.70 0.32
C ASP A 67 6.21 -2.06 1.65
N ARG A 68 5.00 -1.52 1.83
CA ARG A 68 4.18 -1.73 3.03
C ARG A 68 3.63 -3.16 3.11
N GLU A 69 3.55 -3.87 1.99
CA GLU A 69 3.08 -5.24 1.88
C GLU A 69 4.24 -6.25 2.03
N GLY A 70 5.49 -5.77 1.91
CA GLY A 70 6.70 -6.54 2.14
C GLY A 70 7.39 -7.00 0.87
N TYR A 71 7.01 -6.47 -0.30
CA TYR A 71 7.61 -6.80 -1.59
C TYR A 71 8.64 -5.75 -2.01
N ASP A 72 9.72 -6.20 -2.66
CA ASP A 72 10.73 -5.31 -3.21
C ASP A 72 10.24 -4.63 -4.50
N ARG A 73 11.10 -3.83 -5.11
CA ARG A 73 10.77 -3.10 -6.35
C ARG A 73 10.56 -3.99 -7.57
N GLU A 74 10.96 -5.26 -7.49
CA GLU A 74 10.80 -6.27 -8.53
C GLU A 74 9.58 -7.18 -8.24
N GLY A 75 8.90 -6.96 -7.10
CA GLY A 75 7.73 -7.70 -6.65
C GLY A 75 8.07 -8.92 -5.79
N HIS A 76 9.33 -9.12 -5.41
CA HIS A 76 9.73 -10.28 -4.62
C HIS A 76 9.51 -10.04 -3.12
N ASP A 77 9.02 -11.05 -2.41
CA ASP A 77 8.92 -10.99 -0.95
C ASP A 77 10.31 -10.87 -0.29
N ARG A 78 10.34 -10.67 1.04
CA ARG A 78 11.60 -10.50 1.78
C ARG A 78 12.54 -11.70 1.70
N GLN A 79 12.01 -12.87 1.37
CA GLN A 79 12.72 -14.12 1.26
C GLN A 79 13.20 -14.37 -0.18
N GLY A 80 12.60 -13.69 -1.17
CA GLY A 80 12.81 -13.92 -2.60
C GLY A 80 12.13 -15.19 -3.11
N GLU A 81 11.15 -15.72 -2.36
CA GLU A 81 10.48 -16.98 -2.64
C GLU A 81 9.26 -16.78 -3.54
N TYR A 82 8.54 -15.68 -3.35
CA TYR A 82 7.30 -15.37 -4.06
C TYR A 82 7.39 -14.05 -4.81
N LYS A 83 6.79 -13.99 -6.00
CA LYS A 83 6.56 -12.74 -6.71
C LYS A 83 5.10 -12.30 -6.55
N HIS A 84 4.87 -11.08 -6.08
CA HIS A 84 3.55 -10.49 -5.99
C HIS A 84 3.00 -10.24 -7.39
N VAL A 85 1.78 -10.70 -7.63
CA VAL A 85 1.05 -10.42 -8.87
C VAL A 85 -0.16 -9.55 -8.53
N ASP A 86 0.03 -8.24 -8.64
CA ASP A 86 -1.06 -7.27 -8.58
C ASP A 86 -2.10 -7.59 -9.65
N ALA A 87 -3.28 -7.99 -9.22
CA ALA A 87 -4.40 -8.25 -10.11
C ALA A 87 -5.57 -7.35 -9.72
N ASN A 88 -6.36 -6.94 -10.71
CA ASN A 88 -7.58 -6.14 -10.51
C ASN A 88 -8.79 -6.98 -10.93
N PRO A 89 -9.95 -6.82 -10.25
CA PRO A 89 -11.18 -7.43 -10.73
C PRO A 89 -11.51 -7.02 -12.16
N GLY A 90 -11.72 -8.00 -13.03
CA GLY A 90 -12.04 -7.83 -14.45
C GLY A 90 -10.83 -7.85 -15.39
N ASP A 91 -9.61 -7.73 -14.86
CA ASP A 91 -8.38 -7.91 -15.62
C ASP A 91 -7.83 -9.33 -15.43
N SER A 92 -7.25 -9.90 -16.50
CA SER A 92 -6.51 -11.15 -16.40
C SER A 92 -5.11 -10.87 -15.86
N CYS A 93 -4.70 -11.58 -14.82
CA CYS A 93 -3.31 -11.69 -14.41
C CYS A 93 -2.75 -13.05 -14.81
N ARG A 94 -1.42 -13.18 -14.83
CA ARG A 94 -0.75 -14.39 -15.32
C ARG A 94 0.42 -14.75 -14.42
N GLY A 95 0.48 -16.01 -14.00
CA GLY A 95 1.66 -16.58 -13.34
C GLY A 95 2.87 -16.61 -14.27
N GLU A 96 4.02 -16.25 -13.72
CA GLU A 96 5.32 -16.27 -14.36
C GLU A 96 6.07 -17.59 -14.04
N GLU A 97 7.40 -17.58 -14.11
CA GLU A 97 8.22 -18.74 -13.72
C GLU A 97 8.58 -18.61 -12.23
N GLY A 98 8.20 -19.60 -11.43
CA GLY A 98 8.47 -19.62 -9.99
C GLY A 98 7.18 -19.65 -9.19
N ALA A 99 7.28 -19.32 -7.90
CA ALA A 99 6.09 -19.19 -7.06
C ALA A 99 5.56 -17.77 -7.15
N ASP A 100 4.29 -17.63 -7.51
CA ASP A 100 3.59 -16.35 -7.55
C ASP A 100 2.55 -16.25 -6.44
N ASP A 101 2.37 -15.05 -5.90
CA ASP A 101 1.35 -14.77 -4.89
C ASP A 101 0.25 -13.89 -5.51
N PHE A 102 -0.92 -14.50 -5.73
CA PHE A 102 -2.09 -13.85 -6.32
C PHE A 102 -2.96 -13.26 -5.21
N HIS A 103 -2.74 -11.98 -4.93
CA HIS A 103 -3.41 -11.28 -3.83
C HIS A 103 -4.72 -10.64 -4.28
N PHE A 104 -5.81 -10.92 -3.55
CA PHE A 104 -7.15 -10.43 -3.85
C PHE A 104 -7.55 -9.22 -2.99
N HIS A 105 -7.25 -8.01 -3.45
CA HIS A 105 -7.57 -6.78 -2.71
C HIS A 105 -9.07 -6.41 -2.70
N ASP A 106 -9.82 -6.81 -3.73
CA ASP A 106 -11.22 -6.42 -3.92
C ASP A 106 -12.13 -7.60 -4.30
N TYR A 107 -13.43 -7.46 -4.00
CA TYR A 107 -14.44 -8.39 -4.48
C TYR A 107 -14.74 -8.16 -5.97
N GLY A 108 -14.78 -9.24 -6.76
CA GLY A 108 -15.22 -9.20 -8.15
C GLY A 108 -14.86 -10.45 -8.94
N HIS A 109 -14.66 -10.28 -10.24
CA HIS A 109 -14.37 -11.38 -11.16
C HIS A 109 -12.89 -11.41 -11.50
N TRP A 110 -12.18 -12.42 -11.00
CA TRP A 110 -10.74 -12.57 -11.19
C TRP A 110 -10.45 -13.65 -12.23
N THR A 111 -9.41 -13.44 -13.03
CA THR A 111 -8.91 -14.43 -14.00
C THR A 111 -7.41 -14.55 -13.85
N ILE A 112 -6.94 -15.76 -13.53
CA ILE A 112 -5.54 -16.11 -13.33
C ILE A 112 -5.15 -17.09 -14.43
N ASP A 113 -4.30 -16.64 -15.34
CA ASP A 113 -3.67 -17.48 -16.37
C ASP A 113 -2.39 -18.15 -15.83
N ASN A 114 -2.10 -19.37 -16.29
CA ASN A 114 -0.85 -20.07 -15.98
C ASN A 114 -0.62 -20.34 -14.47
N TYR A 115 -1.68 -20.57 -13.70
CA TYR A 115 -1.53 -20.93 -12.29
C TYR A 115 -0.91 -22.33 -12.13
N ASN A 116 0.08 -22.44 -11.24
CA ASN A 116 0.81 -23.66 -10.95
C ASN A 116 1.17 -23.79 -9.45
N GLY A 117 0.22 -24.29 -8.66
CA GLY A 117 0.45 -24.56 -7.23
C GLY A 117 1.57 -25.59 -6.93
N GLN A 118 2.08 -26.34 -7.92
CA GLN A 118 3.28 -27.18 -7.78
C GLN A 118 4.59 -26.39 -7.89
N GLU A 119 4.58 -25.25 -8.59
CA GLU A 119 5.70 -24.30 -8.63
C GLU A 119 5.71 -23.38 -7.40
N GLY A 120 4.60 -23.34 -6.67
CA GLY A 120 4.47 -22.66 -5.39
C GLY A 120 3.40 -21.57 -5.40
N ASP A 121 2.65 -21.43 -6.49
CA ASP A 121 1.62 -20.38 -6.59
C ASP A 121 0.61 -20.45 -5.45
N MET A 122 0.30 -19.26 -4.92
CA MET A 122 -0.60 -19.06 -3.79
C MET A 122 -1.75 -18.16 -4.19
N LEU A 123 -2.93 -18.46 -3.67
CA LEU A 123 -4.13 -17.64 -3.75
C LEU A 123 -4.32 -16.95 -2.40
N ASP A 124 -4.04 -15.65 -2.30
CA ASP A 124 -4.09 -14.91 -1.04
C ASP A 124 -5.38 -14.11 -0.86
N PHE A 125 -6.17 -14.56 0.12
CA PHE A 125 -7.45 -13.96 0.54
C PHE A 125 -7.34 -13.19 1.86
N THR A 126 -6.14 -12.87 2.33
CA THR A 126 -5.91 -12.23 3.63
C THR A 126 -6.70 -10.92 3.77
N GLU A 127 -6.78 -10.11 2.71
CA GLU A 127 -7.55 -8.86 2.73
C GLU A 127 -9.08 -9.05 2.83
N TRP A 128 -9.61 -10.23 2.50
CA TRP A 128 -11.04 -10.49 2.65
C TRP A 128 -11.44 -10.68 4.11
N GLY A 129 -10.47 -10.92 5.00
CA GLY A 129 -10.75 -11.04 6.43
C GLY A 129 -11.42 -12.36 6.84
N LEU A 130 -11.41 -13.37 5.96
CA LEU A 130 -12.16 -14.62 6.11
C LEU A 130 -11.25 -15.81 6.41
N THR A 131 -11.73 -16.76 7.20
CA THR A 131 -11.04 -18.05 7.39
C THR A 131 -11.22 -18.97 6.19
N ARG A 132 -10.41 -20.03 6.10
CA ARG A 132 -10.57 -21.06 5.07
C ARG A 132 -11.97 -21.68 5.07
N GLU A 133 -12.54 -21.96 6.24
CA GLU A 133 -13.89 -22.49 6.37
C GLU A 133 -14.96 -21.50 5.92
N GLU A 134 -14.78 -20.21 6.21
CA GLU A 134 -15.69 -19.16 5.78
C GLU A 134 -15.66 -19.00 4.26
N ILE A 135 -14.47 -18.96 3.65
CA ILE A 135 -14.30 -18.96 2.19
C ILE A 135 -14.97 -20.19 1.58
N ALA A 136 -14.68 -21.39 2.12
CA ALA A 136 -15.29 -22.64 1.65
C ALA A 136 -16.83 -22.61 1.73
N SER A 137 -17.38 -22.02 2.78
CA SER A 137 -18.83 -21.91 2.98
C SER A 137 -19.51 -20.95 1.99
N GLN A 138 -18.76 -20.00 1.43
CA GLN A 138 -19.25 -19.03 0.45
C GLN A 138 -19.19 -19.56 -0.99
N ILE A 139 -18.48 -20.66 -1.24
CA ILE A 139 -18.43 -21.28 -2.57
C ILE A 139 -19.83 -21.80 -2.93
N THR A 140 -20.43 -21.16 -3.92
CA THR A 140 -21.77 -21.50 -4.44
C THR A 140 -21.71 -22.52 -5.57
N ASN A 141 -20.63 -22.51 -6.36
CA ASN A 141 -20.44 -23.43 -7.48
C ASN A 141 -18.96 -23.51 -7.85
N VAL A 142 -18.51 -24.70 -8.27
CA VAL A 142 -17.23 -24.90 -8.95
C VAL A 142 -17.51 -25.58 -10.28
N SER A 143 -17.12 -24.94 -11.39
CA SER A 143 -17.17 -25.53 -12.72
C SER A 143 -15.77 -25.72 -13.28
N ILE A 144 -15.60 -26.79 -14.05
CA ILE A 144 -14.31 -27.16 -14.63
C ILE A 144 -14.50 -27.36 -16.12
N GLU A 145 -13.72 -26.63 -16.91
CA GLU A 145 -13.69 -26.69 -18.37
C GLU A 145 -12.25 -26.88 -18.83
N ALA A 146 -11.90 -28.11 -19.23
CA ALA A 146 -10.51 -28.50 -19.52
C ALA A 146 -9.56 -28.23 -18.35
N ASP A 147 -8.68 -27.23 -18.47
CA ASP A 147 -7.72 -26.75 -17.47
C ASP A 147 -8.19 -25.45 -16.78
N THR A 148 -9.43 -25.04 -17.01
CA THR A 148 -10.03 -23.84 -16.40
C THR A 148 -10.95 -24.23 -15.25
N PHE A 149 -10.71 -23.65 -14.07
CA PHE A 149 -11.49 -23.82 -12.85
C PHE A 149 -12.18 -22.51 -12.51
N ILE A 150 -13.50 -22.50 -12.45
CA ILE A 150 -14.29 -21.30 -12.13
C ILE A 150 -14.96 -21.53 -10.78
N ILE A 151 -14.54 -20.76 -9.78
CA ILE A 151 -15.02 -20.82 -8.40
C ILE A 151 -15.92 -19.61 -8.17
N ASN A 152 -17.21 -19.84 -7.92
CA ASN A 152 -18.19 -18.77 -7.75
C ASN A 152 -18.54 -18.58 -6.28
N PHE A 153 -18.49 -17.34 -5.80
CA PHE A 153 -18.85 -16.92 -4.45
C PHE A 153 -20.15 -16.09 -4.47
N GLY A 154 -21.19 -16.61 -5.14
CA GLY A 154 -22.44 -15.89 -5.39
C GLY A 154 -22.53 -15.37 -6.82
N ASN A 155 -23.24 -14.26 -7.01
CA ASN A 155 -23.51 -13.70 -8.34
C ASN A 155 -22.44 -12.70 -8.81
N ASP A 156 -21.75 -12.05 -7.88
CA ASP A 156 -20.92 -10.87 -8.15
C ASP A 156 -19.42 -11.14 -7.94
N VAL A 157 -19.06 -12.34 -7.47
CA VAL A 157 -17.67 -12.71 -7.16
C VAL A 157 -17.36 -14.08 -7.75
N SER A 158 -16.29 -14.15 -8.55
CA SER A 158 -15.80 -15.41 -9.10
C SER A 158 -14.29 -15.37 -9.30
N ILE A 159 -13.63 -16.51 -9.16
CA ILE A 159 -12.21 -16.67 -9.46
C ILE A 159 -12.07 -17.74 -10.54
N THR A 160 -11.51 -17.35 -11.68
CA THR A 160 -11.21 -18.22 -12.80
C THR A 160 -9.72 -18.53 -12.78
N VAL A 161 -9.36 -19.79 -12.60
CA VAL A 161 -7.96 -20.26 -12.54
C VAL A 161 -7.71 -21.15 -13.74
N ILE A 162 -6.73 -20.80 -14.58
CA ILE A 162 -6.38 -21.53 -15.81
C ILE A 162 -4.99 -22.14 -15.61
N GLY A 163 -4.92 -23.47 -15.73
CA GLY A 163 -3.68 -24.23 -15.53
C GLY A 163 -3.89 -25.40 -14.57
N GLN A 164 -3.12 -25.44 -13.49
CA GLN A 164 -3.26 -26.47 -12.47
C GLN A 164 -4.50 -26.21 -11.60
N ALA A 165 -5.16 -27.29 -11.17
CA ALA A 165 -6.21 -27.19 -10.15
C ALA A 165 -5.63 -26.61 -8.83
N PRO A 166 -6.20 -25.54 -8.28
CA PRO A 166 -5.81 -25.05 -6.97
C PRO A 166 -6.23 -26.04 -5.87
N THR A 167 -5.47 -26.05 -4.76
CA THR A 167 -5.76 -26.85 -3.57
C THR A 167 -5.76 -25.96 -2.34
N TRP A 168 -6.36 -26.42 -1.24
CA TRP A 168 -6.35 -25.69 0.03
C TRP A 168 -4.95 -25.50 0.64
N ASP A 169 -3.96 -26.29 0.19
CA ASP A 169 -2.57 -26.09 0.61
C ASP A 169 -1.97 -24.81 -0.02
N ASN A 170 -2.56 -24.33 -1.12
CA ASN A 170 -2.14 -23.15 -1.86
C ASN A 170 -3.00 -21.90 -1.57
N VAL A 171 -3.72 -21.87 -0.44
CA VAL A 171 -4.63 -20.77 -0.10
C VAL A 171 -4.17 -20.07 1.18
N ILE A 172 -3.90 -18.77 1.10
CA ILE A 172 -3.56 -17.92 2.24
C ILE A 172 -4.82 -17.19 2.71
N THR A 173 -4.98 -17.07 4.02
CA THR A 173 -6.14 -16.46 4.70
C THR A 173 -5.67 -15.84 6.01
N VAL A 174 -6.52 -15.06 6.68
CA VAL A 174 -6.17 -14.40 7.95
C VAL A 174 -5.73 -15.31 9.10
N GLU A 175 -5.96 -16.62 9.02
CA GLU A 175 -5.53 -17.60 10.03
C GLU A 175 -4.18 -18.26 9.71
N GLY A 176 -3.60 -17.99 8.53
CA GLY A 176 -2.40 -18.64 7.98
C GLY A 176 -1.16 -17.78 8.06
#